data_AF-A0A2N2GPN1-F1
#
_entry.id   AF-A0A2N2GPN1-F1
#
_cell.length_a   1.000
_cell.length_b   1.000
_cell.length_c   1.000
_cell.angle_alpha   90.00
_cell.angle_beta   90.00
_cell.angle_gamma   90.00
#
_symmetry.space_group_name_H-M   'P 1'
#
loop_
_entity.id
_entity.type
_entity.pdbx_description
1 polymer ?
#
loop_
_entity_poly.entity_id
_entity_poly.type
_entity_poly.pdbx_seq_one_letter_code
_entity_poly.pdbx_strand_id
1 'polypeptide(L)' 'MNAREDKVTIRRILVAMDPSYRSVGALDVAAELAARLGAELSAVFVEDVDLLHLAELPFAMEIGSRSCCLRPVRLVDL' A
#
# COMPACT_ATOMS: atom_id res chain seq x y z
N MET A 1 -39.41 -17.19 15.96
CA MET A 1 -38.45 -17.29 14.85
C MET A 1 -37.22 -16.49 15.25
N ASN A 2 -36.21 -17.15 15.82
CA ASN A 2 -35.00 -16.48 16.30
C ASN A 2 -33.95 -16.55 15.20
N ALA A 3 -33.83 -15.48 14.41
CA ALA A 3 -32.67 -15.29 13.57
C ALA A 3 -31.46 -15.17 14.50
N ARG A 4 -30.57 -16.17 14.47
CA ARG A 4 -29.28 -16.07 15.13
C ARG A 4 -28.57 -14.89 14.48
N GLU A 5 -28.30 -13.84 15.25
CA GLU A 5 -27.31 -12.85 14.86
C GLU A 5 -25.97 -13.59 14.80
N ASP A 6 -25.63 -14.08 13.61
CA ASP A 6 -24.29 -14.61 13.36
C ASP A 6 -23.33 -13.42 13.51
N LYS A 7 -22.62 -13.42 14.64
CA LYS A 7 -21.69 -12.37 15.01
C LYS A 7 -20.57 -12.36 13.98
N VAL A 8 -20.51 -11.32 13.15
CA VAL A 8 -19.47 -11.19 12.12
C VAL A 8 -18.10 -11.15 12.79
N THR A 9 -17.24 -12.13 12.49
CA THR A 9 -15.84 -12.16 12.93
C THR A 9 -14.93 -11.72 11.79
N ILE A 10 -14.18 -10.64 11.98
CA ILE A 10 -13.17 -10.20 11.01
C ILE A 10 -11.91 -11.03 11.24
N ARG A 11 -11.51 -11.83 10.24
CA ARG A 11 -10.33 -12.74 10.33
C ARG A 11 -9.10 -12.19 9.62
N ARG A 12 -9.26 -11.25 8.69
CA ARG A 12 -8.19 -10.66 7.91
C ARG A 12 -8.46 -9.18 7.64
N ILE A 13 -7.41 -8.38 7.72
CA ILE A 13 -7.39 -6.96 7.38
C ILE A 13 -6.40 -6.80 6.23
N LEU A 14 -6.85 -6.18 5.14
CA LEU A 14 -6.01 -5.82 4.01
C LEU A 14 -5.82 -4.31 3.96
N VAL A 15 -4.57 -3.86 3.98
CA VAL A 15 -4.21 -2.45 3.90
C VAL A 15 -3.72 -2.13 2.50
N ALA A 16 -4.39 -1.19 1.84
CA ALA A 16 -3.88 -0.60 0.61
C ALA A 16 -2.73 0.37 0.98
N MET A 17 -1.54 0.08 0.47
CA MET A 17 -0.39 0.97 0.56
C MET A 17 -0.27 1.80 -0.72
N ASP A 18 0.39 2.93 -0.59
CA ASP A 18 0.75 3.79 -1.70
C ASP A 18 2.20 4.29 -1.52
N PRO A 19 2.87 4.80 -2.57
CA PRO A 19 4.28 5.16 -2.53
C PRO A 19 4.52 6.50 -1.81
N SER A 20 3.45 7.19 -1.38
CA SER A 20 3.61 8.39 -0.57
C SER A 20 4.15 8.02 0.81
N TYR A 21 5.15 8.76 1.23
CA TYR A 21 5.93 8.55 2.46
C TYR A 21 5.11 8.69 3.76
N ARG A 22 3.77 8.71 3.71
CA ARG A 22 2.87 8.89 4.86
C ARG A 22 2.05 7.65 5.23
N SER A 23 2.22 6.51 4.55
CA SER A 23 1.48 5.27 4.89
C SER A 23 1.83 4.66 6.26
N VAL A 24 2.83 5.17 6.99
CA VAL A 24 3.19 4.65 8.32
C VAL A 24 2.01 4.72 9.29
N GLY A 25 1.30 5.86 9.33
CA GLY A 25 0.18 6.03 10.28
C GLY A 25 -1.01 5.11 9.99
N ALA A 26 -1.30 4.83 8.71
CA ALA A 26 -2.37 3.91 8.35
C ALA A 26 -2.01 2.46 8.70
N LEU A 27 -0.74 2.08 8.50
CA LEU A 27 -0.24 0.76 8.85
C LEU A 27 -0.23 0.54 10.37
N ASP A 28 0.16 1.54 11.15
CA ASP A 28 0.13 1.50 12.63
C ASP A 28 -1.29 1.26 13.15
N VAL A 29 -2.27 2.00 12.62
CA VAL A 29 -3.69 1.84 12.98
C VAL A 29 -4.20 0.46 12.58
N ALA A 30 -3.83 -0.04 11.40
CA ALA A 30 -4.24 -1.36 10.95
C ALA A 30 -3.61 -2.49 11.80
N ALA A 31 -2.37 -2.32 12.23
CA ALA A 31 -1.69 -3.24 13.14
C ALA A 31 -2.36 -3.29 14.52
N GLU A 32 -2.71 -2.13 15.09
CA GLU A 32 -3.45 -2.07 16.35
C GLU A 32 -4.82 -2.76 16.20
N LEU A 33 -5.54 -2.48 15.12
CA LEU A 33 -6.85 -3.07 14.86
C LEU A 33 -6.78 -4.60 14.69
N ALA A 34 -5.79 -5.09 13.94
CA ALA A 34 -5.56 -6.51 13.76
C ALA A 34 -5.27 -7.22 15.09
N ALA A 35 -4.42 -6.63 15.94
CA ALA A 35 -4.11 -7.15 17.26
C ALA A 35 -5.35 -7.21 18.16
N ARG A 36 -6.19 -6.17 18.14
CA ARG A 36 -7.43 -6.11 18.92
C ARG A 36 -8.48 -7.12 18.47
N LEU A 37 -8.49 -7.48 17.18
CA LEU A 37 -9.44 -8.41 16.59
C LEU A 37 -8.92 -9.84 16.52
N GLY A 38 -7.63 -10.08 16.80
CA GLY A 38 -6.99 -11.37 16.54
C GLY A 38 -7.01 -11.73 15.05
N ALA A 39 -6.97 -10.72 14.18
CA ALA A 39 -7.05 -10.88 12.74
C ALA A 39 -5.65 -10.89 12.09
N GLU A 40 -5.53 -11.60 10.97
CA GLU A 40 -4.35 -11.52 10.10
C GLU A 40 -4.26 -10.14 9.45
N LEU A 41 -3.07 -9.55 9.38
CA LEU A 41 -2.83 -8.30 8.67
C LEU A 41 -2.00 -8.56 7.42
N SER A 42 -2.48 -8.07 6.27
CA SER A 42 -1.75 -8.08 5.00
C SER A 42 -1.74 -6.68 4.40
N ALA A 43 -0.70 -6.36 3.64
CA ALA A 43 -0.59 -5.11 2.88
C ALA A 43 -0.53 -5.41 1.38
N VAL A 44 -1.17 -4.57 0.58
CA VAL A 44 -1.10 -4.62 -0.88
C VAL A 44 -0.72 -3.26 -1.43
N PHE A 45 0.27 -3.23 -2.30
CA PHE A 45 0.60 -2.07 -3.12
C PHE A 45 0.27 -2.45 -4.57
N VAL A 46 -0.49 -1.59 -5.25
CA VAL A 46 -0.85 -1.78 -6.66
C VAL A 46 0.02 -0.86 -7.48
N GLU A 47 0.88 -1.45 -8.30
CA GLU A 47 1.73 -0.72 -9.24
C GLU A 47 0.99 -0.50 -10.55
N ASP A 48 1.21 0.67 -11.13
CA ASP A 48 0.73 0.98 -12.47
C ASP A 48 1.74 0.42 -13.48
N VAL A 49 1.29 -0.56 -14.28
CA VAL A 49 2.14 -1.24 -15.26
C VAL A 49 2.68 -0.28 -16.32
N ASP A 50 1.94 0.78 -16.68
CA ASP A 50 2.39 1.75 -17.66
C ASP A 50 3.49 2.64 -17.08
N LEU A 51 3.48 2.90 -15.76
CA LEU A 51 4.59 3.57 -15.08
C LEU A 51 5.84 2.69 -15.01
N LEU A 52 5.67 1.38 -14.84
CA LEU A 52 6.79 0.43 -14.90
C LEU A 52 7.41 0.39 -16.30
N HIS A 53 6.60 0.28 -17.35
CA HIS A 53 7.08 0.35 -18.74
C HIS A 53 7.75 1.70 -19.06
N LEU A 54 7.18 2.80 -18.58
CA LEU A 54 7.78 4.14 -18.75
C LEU A 54 9.17 4.18 -18.10
N ALA A 55 9.33 3.61 -16.90
CA ALA A 55 10.59 3.60 -16.17
C ALA A 55 11.73 2.84 -16.87
N GLU A 56 11.41 1.93 -17.78
CA GLU A 56 12.39 1.18 -18.58
C GLU A 56 12.98 2.00 -19.74
N LEU A 57 12.36 3.13 -20.11
CA LEU A 57 12.85 3.95 -21.22
C LEU A 57 14.15 4.68 -20.82
N PRO A 58 15.17 4.73 -21.70
CA PRO A 58 16.48 5.29 -21.37
C PRO A 58 16.48 6.82 -21.17
N PHE A 59 15.35 7.47 -21.43
CA PHE A 59 15.15 8.91 -21.27
C PHE A 59 14.07 9.25 -20.23
N ALA A 60 13.56 8.27 -19.48
CA ALA A 60 12.56 8.50 -18.45
C ALA A 60 13.15 9.30 -17.28
N MET A 61 12.45 10.36 -16.88
CA MET A 61 12.83 11.24 -15.78
C MET A 61 11.70 11.33 -14.77
N GLU A 62 12.03 11.29 -13.47
CA GLU A 62 11.11 11.58 -12.38
C GLU A 62 11.34 13.00 -11.85
N ILE A 63 10.26 13.62 -11.36
CA ILE A 63 10.31 14.89 -10.62
C ILE A 63 10.03 14.57 -9.15
N GLY A 64 11.00 14.86 -8.28
CA GLY A 64 10.84 14.63 -6.85
C GLY A 64 9.74 15.50 -6.26
N SER A 65 8.72 14.89 -5.64
CA SER A 65 7.56 15.61 -5.09
C SER A 65 7.90 16.66 -4.02
N ARG A 66 8.98 16.44 -3.25
CA ARG A 66 9.45 17.38 -2.21
C ARG A 66 10.63 18.24 -2.63
N SER A 67 11.50 17.72 -3.48
CA SER A 67 12.73 18.41 -3.89
C SER A 67 12.53 19.27 -5.14
N CYS A 68 11.47 19.01 -5.92
CA CYS A 68 11.25 19.57 -7.25
C CYS A 68 12.45 19.34 -8.20
N CYS A 69 13.28 18.33 -7.93
CA CYS A 69 14.43 18.00 -8.77
C CYS A 69 14.08 16.94 -9.80
N LEU A 70 14.58 17.15 -11.02
CA LEU A 70 14.52 16.19 -12.11
C LEU A 70 15.68 15.19 -11.99
N ARG A 71 15.40 13.88 -12.09
CA ARG A 71 16.43 12.83 -12.09
C ARG A 71 16.03 11.64 -12.96
N PRO A 72 16.98 10.88 -13.53
CA PRO A 72 16.65 9.65 -14.27
C PRO A 72 15.88 8.68 -13.38
N VAL A 73 14.84 8.06 -13.94
CA VAL A 73 14.13 6.99 -13.24
C VAL A 73 15.08 5.81 -13.08
N ARG A 74 15.13 5.24 -11.87
CA ARG A 74 15.88 4.00 -11.60
C ARG A 74 14.94 2.95 -11.07
N LEU A 75 14.76 1.88 -11.86
CA LEU A 75 14.23 0.64 -11.33
C LEU A 75 15.25 0.03 -10.36
N VAL A 76 14.78 -0.42 -9.22
CA VAL A 76 15.54 -1.28 -8.30
C VAL A 76 14.91 -2.65 -8.44
N ASP A 77 15.72 -3.67 -8.74
CA ASP A 77 15.24 -5.05 -8.78
C ASP A 77 14.72 -5.42 -7.37
N LEU A 78 13.45 -5.82 -7.29
CA LEU A 78 12.78 -6.28 -6.07
C LEU A 78 13.08 -7.76 -5.78
#